data_AF-A0A2A4VMX9-F1
#
_entry.id   AF-A0A2A4VMX9-F1
#
_cell.length_a   1.000
_cell.length_b   1.000
_cell.length_c   1.000
_cell.angle_alpha   90.00
_cell.angle_beta   90.00
_cell.angle_gamma   90.00
#
_symmetry.space_group_name_H-M   'P 1'
#
loop_
_entity.id
_entity.type
_entity.pdbx_description
1 polymer ?
#
loop_
_entity_poly.entity_id
_entity_poly.type
_entity_poly.pdbx_seq_one_letter_code
_entity_poly.pdbx_strand_id
1 'polypeptide(L)'
;MNKKVVSLIAVALVAYGIFVALVVTFYDDSPTNMGWEDRESFNKQYVSKVKLDQLTFDKVILDLGSPDITEAKKVDSNQYQLTYYRTQHVKSDGITTEEECTALLFKNSILNAVGRSAIEAYNSLK
;
A
#
# COMPACT_ATOMS: atom_id res chain seq x y z
N MET A 1 -40.67 -30.95 2.58
CA MET A 1 -39.45 -30.80 1.75
C MET A 1 -38.75 -32.14 1.67
N ASN A 2 -38.29 -32.58 0.49
CA ASN A 2 -37.68 -33.90 0.33
C ASN A 2 -36.33 -33.96 1.08
N LYS A 3 -36.15 -34.94 1.99
CA LYS A 3 -34.92 -35.10 2.80
C LYS A 3 -33.65 -35.15 1.94
N LYS A 4 -33.74 -35.70 0.73
CA LYS A 4 -32.63 -35.72 -0.24
C LYS A 4 -32.26 -34.31 -0.72
N VAL A 5 -33.26 -33.46 -0.95
CA VAL A 5 -33.06 -32.06 -1.37
C VAL A 5 -32.44 -31.25 -0.23
N VAL A 6 -32.90 -31.44 1.01
CA VAL A 6 -32.30 -30.79 2.18
C VAL A 6 -30.83 -31.19 2.38
N SER A 7 -30.54 -32.49 2.26
CA SER A 7 -29.17 -33.01 2.35
C SER A 7 -28.26 -32.46 1.25
N LEU A 8 -28.75 -32.33 0.02
CA LEU A 8 -27.97 -31.79 -1.09
C LEU A 8 -27.63 -30.31 -0.89
N ILE A 9 -28.60 -29.52 -0.42
CA ILE A 9 -28.40 -28.09 -0.10
C ILE A 9 -27.36 -27.94 1.02
N ALA A 10 -27.44 -28.76 2.07
CA ALA A 10 -26.46 -28.73 3.16
C ALA A 10 -25.03 -29.03 2.67
N VAL A 11 -24.87 -30.03 1.80
CA VAL A 11 -23.56 -30.35 1.20
C VAL A 11 -23.05 -29.20 0.34
N ALA A 12 -23.90 -28.58 -0.47
CA ALA A 12 -23.52 -27.44 -1.30
C ALA A 12 -23.06 -26.24 -0.45
N LEU A 13 -23.76 -25.96 0.67
CA LEU A 13 -23.37 -24.89 1.60
C LEU A 13 -22.03 -25.18 2.28
N VAL A 14 -21.79 -26.41 2.72
CA VAL A 14 -20.51 -26.81 3.30
C VAL A 14 -19.38 -26.70 2.27
N ALA A 15 -19.60 -27.18 1.04
CA ALA A 15 -18.63 -27.07 -0.04
C ALA A 15 -18.31 -25.61 -0.37
N TYR A 16 -19.32 -24.73 -0.42
CA TYR A 16 -19.13 -23.30 -0.60
C TYR A 16 -18.33 -22.68 0.56
N GLY A 17 -18.64 -23.04 1.81
CA GLY A 17 -17.90 -22.59 2.98
C GLY A 17 -16.42 -22.98 2.94
N ILE A 18 -16.12 -24.22 2.53
CA ILE A 18 -14.74 -24.69 2.33
C ILE A 18 -14.06 -23.90 1.21
N PHE A 19 -14.74 -23.67 0.09
CA PHE A 19 -14.20 -22.89 -1.02
C PHE A 19 -13.83 -21.46 -0.59
N VAL A 20 -14.73 -20.77 0.12
CA VAL A 20 -14.47 -19.42 0.65
C VAL A 20 -13.29 -19.42 1.61
N ALA A 21 -13.23 -20.40 2.52
CA ALA A 21 -12.11 -20.53 3.45
C ALA A 21 -10.78 -20.69 2.69
N LEU A 22 -10.73 -21.54 1.66
CA LEU A 22 -9.53 -21.72 0.83
C LEU A 22 -9.13 -20.42 0.12
N VAL A 23 -10.08 -19.69 -0.46
CA VAL A 23 -9.78 -18.40 -1.13
C VAL A 23 -9.19 -17.41 -0.13
N VAL A 24 -9.80 -17.23 1.04
CA VAL A 24 -9.30 -16.30 2.07
C VAL A 24 -7.91 -16.70 2.60
N THR A 25 -7.61 -18.00 2.68
CA THR A 25 -6.32 -18.46 3.21
C THR A 25 -5.19 -18.51 2.18
N PHE A 26 -5.50 -18.70 0.90
CA PHE A 26 -4.50 -18.96 -0.13
C PHE A 26 -4.41 -17.91 -1.24
N TYR A 27 -5.38 -17.00 -1.35
CA TYR A 27 -5.32 -15.91 -2.31
C TYR A 27 -4.48 -14.76 -1.74
N ASP A 28 -3.42 -14.38 -2.46
CA ASP A 28 -2.56 -13.26 -2.13
C ASP A 28 -3.20 -11.95 -2.61
N ASP A 29 -3.80 -11.20 -1.68
CA ASP A 29 -4.44 -9.90 -1.93
C ASP A 29 -3.44 -8.73 -1.85
N SER A 30 -2.14 -8.98 -2.03
CA SER A 30 -1.13 -7.92 -1.94
C SER A 30 -1.38 -6.79 -2.96
N PRO A 31 -1.13 -5.53 -2.55
CA PRO A 31 -1.25 -4.36 -3.44
C PRO A 31 -0.43 -4.43 -4.72
N THR A 32 0.61 -5.26 -4.74
CA THR A 32 1.47 -5.51 -5.90
C THR A 32 0.77 -6.27 -7.03
N ASN A 33 -0.30 -7.01 -6.73
CA ASN A 33 -1.11 -7.73 -7.71
C ASN A 33 -2.30 -6.90 -8.24
N MET A 34 -2.53 -5.70 -7.71
CA MET A 34 -3.59 -4.80 -8.18
C MET A 34 -3.26 -4.22 -9.57
N GLY A 35 -4.32 -3.95 -10.36
CA GLY A 35 -4.21 -3.12 -11.54
C GLY A 35 -3.68 -1.72 -11.19
N TRP A 36 -3.02 -1.05 -12.12
CA TRP A 36 -2.34 0.22 -11.84
C TRP A 36 -3.33 1.32 -11.41
N GLU A 37 -4.56 1.33 -11.96
CA GLU A 37 -5.64 2.25 -11.61
C GLU A 37 -6.11 2.06 -10.16
N ASP A 38 -6.30 0.79 -9.77
CA ASP A 38 -6.76 0.43 -8.43
C ASP A 38 -5.68 0.71 -7.39
N ARG A 39 -4.42 0.35 -7.70
CA ARG A 39 -3.26 0.64 -6.84
C ARG A 39 -3.10 2.14 -6.62
N GLU A 40 -3.25 2.96 -7.66
CA GLU A 40 -3.18 4.41 -7.56
C GLU A 40 -4.27 4.98 -6.64
N SER A 41 -5.51 4.53 -6.83
CA SER A 41 -6.66 4.94 -6.02
C SER A 41 -6.52 4.49 -4.56
N PHE A 42 -6.03 3.28 -4.33
CA PHE A 42 -5.74 2.72 -3.02
C PHE A 42 -4.64 3.51 -2.30
N ASN A 43 -3.51 3.76 -2.97
CA ASN A 43 -2.40 4.55 -2.44
C ASN A 43 -2.86 5.96 -2.05
N LYS A 44 -3.63 6.62 -2.92
CA LYS A 44 -4.19 7.96 -2.66
C LYS A 44 -5.05 7.97 -1.39
N GLN A 45 -5.94 7.00 -1.25
CA GLN A 45 -6.79 6.87 -0.07
C GLN A 45 -5.98 6.56 1.19
N TYR A 46 -4.99 5.67 1.10
CA TYR A 46 -4.11 5.32 2.21
C TYR A 46 -3.36 6.57 2.71
N VAL A 47 -2.66 7.25 1.79
CA VAL A 47 -1.84 8.44 2.11
C VAL A 47 -2.70 9.57 2.66
N SER A 48 -3.96 9.72 2.24
CA SER A 48 -4.87 10.74 2.81
C SER A 48 -5.22 10.53 4.30
N LYS A 49 -5.02 9.31 4.83
CA LYS A 49 -5.40 8.92 6.20
C LYS A 49 -4.21 8.78 7.14
N VAL A 50 -2.98 8.85 6.63
CA VAL A 50 -1.78 8.67 7.44
C VAL A 50 -1.64 9.78 8.49
N LYS A 51 -1.12 9.40 9.65
CA LYS A 51 -0.81 10.32 10.74
C LYS A 51 0.68 10.27 11.01
N LEU A 52 1.28 11.45 11.16
CA LEU A 52 2.69 11.58 11.53
C LEU A 52 2.95 10.90 12.87
N ASP A 53 4.18 10.42 13.05
CA ASP A 53 4.69 9.78 14.27
C ASP A 53 3.96 8.50 14.73
N GLN A 54 2.95 8.04 13.99
CA GLN A 54 2.18 6.82 14.28
C GLN A 54 2.44 5.69 13.30
N LEU A 55 3.01 6.01 12.14
CA LEU A 55 3.18 5.08 11.04
C LEU A 55 4.67 4.74 10.85
N THR A 56 4.98 3.45 10.76
CA THR A 56 6.34 2.96 10.52
C THR A 56 6.56 2.59 9.06
N PHE A 57 7.80 2.63 8.61
CA PHE A 57 8.16 2.23 7.25
C PHE A 57 7.73 0.80 6.93
N ASP A 58 7.96 -0.15 7.84
CA ASP A 58 7.57 -1.56 7.66
C ASP A 58 6.05 -1.73 7.52
N LYS A 59 5.26 -0.92 8.25
CA LYS A 59 3.79 -0.93 8.12
C LYS A 59 3.36 -0.42 6.75
N VAL A 60 4.02 0.61 6.24
CA VAL A 60 3.75 1.16 4.90
C VAL A 60 4.10 0.14 3.82
N ILE A 61 5.24 -0.53 3.92
CA ILE A 61 5.62 -1.59 2.97
C ILE A 61 4.64 -2.76 3.02
N LEU A 62 4.19 -3.15 4.21
CA LEU A 62 3.18 -4.19 4.37
C LEU A 62 1.84 -3.79 3.72
N ASP A 63 1.44 -2.54 3.87
CA ASP A 63 0.12 -2.07 3.43
C ASP A 63 0.07 -1.61 1.97
N LEU A 64 1.15 -1.01 1.44
CA LEU A 64 1.21 -0.41 0.10
C LEU A 64 2.14 -1.17 -0.86
N GLY A 65 2.91 -2.11 -0.35
CA GLY A 65 3.98 -2.77 -1.10
C GLY A 65 5.21 -1.89 -1.27
N SER A 66 6.09 -2.27 -2.19
CA SER A 66 7.30 -1.51 -2.48
C SER A 66 6.99 -0.14 -3.13
N PRO A 67 7.69 0.93 -2.73
CA PRO A 67 7.55 2.24 -3.33
C PRO A 67 8.06 2.25 -4.79
N ASP A 68 7.55 3.19 -5.59
CA ASP A 68 7.94 3.36 -6.99
C ASP A 68 9.31 4.02 -7.11
N ILE A 69 9.61 4.97 -6.22
CA ILE A 69 10.93 5.65 -6.13
C ILE A 69 11.34 5.71 -4.65
N THR A 70 12.62 5.51 -4.37
CA THR A 70 13.19 5.64 -3.01
C THR A 70 14.51 6.37 -3.03
N GLU A 71 14.64 7.32 -2.12
CA GLU A 71 15.89 8.00 -1.80
C GLU A 71 16.17 7.84 -0.30
N ALA A 72 17.44 7.73 0.08
CA ALA A 72 17.82 7.65 1.47
C ALA A 72 19.11 8.41 1.75
N LYS A 73 19.16 9.08 2.90
CA LYS A 73 20.32 9.81 3.42
C LYS A 73 20.52 9.48 4.90
N LYS A 74 21.76 9.50 5.35
CA LYS A 74 22.10 9.53 6.78
C LYS A 74 22.70 10.89 7.08
N VAL A 75 22.12 11.57 8.06
CA VAL A 75 22.61 12.87 8.55
C VAL A 75 22.78 12.76 10.05
N ASP A 76 24.00 13.05 10.51
CA ASP A 76 24.45 12.78 11.87
C ASP A 76 24.22 11.30 12.26
N SER A 77 23.35 11.07 13.25
CA SER A 77 22.93 9.76 13.74
C SER A 77 21.53 9.34 13.26
N ASN A 78 20.89 10.13 12.40
CA ASN A 78 19.53 9.88 11.92
C ASN A 78 19.53 9.33 10.50
N GLN A 79 18.68 8.33 10.26
CA GLN A 79 18.41 7.79 8.93
C GLN A 79 17.14 8.43 8.38
N TYR A 80 17.23 9.01 7.19
CA TYR A 80 16.12 9.58 6.46
C TYR A 80 15.86 8.75 5.21
N GLN A 81 14.60 8.39 4.99
CA GLN A 81 14.15 7.68 3.79
C GLN A 81 12.97 8.42 3.20
N LEU A 82 13.10 8.87 1.96
CA LEU A 82 12.05 9.50 1.19
C LEU A 82 11.55 8.49 0.17
N THR A 83 10.29 8.11 0.28
CA THR A 83 9.68 7.14 -0.64
C THR A 83 8.51 7.76 -1.37
N TYR A 84 8.33 7.39 -2.63
CA TYR A 84 7.28 7.90 -3.49
C TYR A 84 6.35 6.74 -3.87
N TYR A 85 5.06 6.96 -3.67
CA TYR A 85 4.01 6.05 -4.12
C TYR A 85 3.15 6.76 -5.14
N ARG A 86 2.86 6.10 -6.27
CA ARG A 86 1.96 6.62 -7.30
C ARG A 86 0.56 6.83 -6.72
N THR A 87 0.04 8.06 -6.82
CA THR A 87 -1.27 8.47 -6.29
C THR A 87 -2.13 9.23 -7.29
N GLN A 88 -1.58 9.55 -8.46
CA GLN A 88 -2.30 10.25 -9.51
C GLN A 88 -1.70 9.96 -10.89
N HIS A 89 -2.57 9.89 -11.89
CA HIS A 89 -2.18 9.77 -13.28
C HIS A 89 -1.95 11.16 -13.90
N VAL A 90 -0.79 11.38 -14.51
CA VAL A 90 -0.46 12.60 -15.27
C VAL A 90 -0.20 12.25 -16.74
N LYS A 91 0.52 11.16 -17.03
CA LYS A 91 0.89 10.75 -18.40
C LYS A 91 0.67 9.26 -18.61
N SER A 92 0.26 8.89 -19.83
CA SER A 92 0.06 7.49 -20.25
C SER A 92 1.24 6.97 -21.09
N ASP A 93 2.48 7.23 -20.65
CA ASP A 93 3.72 6.83 -21.32
C ASP A 93 4.35 5.55 -20.73
N GLY A 94 3.74 4.99 -19.67
CA GLY A 94 4.19 3.79 -18.99
C GLY A 94 5.36 4.03 -18.02
N ILE A 95 5.71 5.29 -17.73
CA ILE A 95 6.79 5.67 -16.83
C ILE A 95 6.19 6.35 -15.60
N THR A 96 6.54 5.90 -14.40
CA THR A 96 6.14 6.57 -13.16
C THR A 96 7.15 7.68 -12.84
N THR A 97 6.66 8.90 -12.63
CA THR A 97 7.48 10.07 -12.26
C THR A 97 7.10 10.62 -10.89
N GLU A 98 7.96 11.44 -10.28
CA GLU A 98 7.68 12.08 -8.98
C GLU A 98 6.40 12.94 -9.01
N GLU A 99 6.06 13.54 -10.15
CA GLU A 99 4.85 14.35 -10.35
C GLU A 99 3.55 13.52 -10.24
N GLU A 100 3.66 12.20 -10.44
CA GLU A 100 2.55 11.24 -10.32
C GLU A 100 2.45 10.63 -8.92
N CYS A 101 3.38 10.99 -8.02
CA CYS A 101 3.53 10.35 -6.73
C CYS A 101 3.29 11.30 -5.56
N THR A 102 2.95 10.72 -4.42
CA THR A 102 3.02 11.40 -3.13
C THR A 102 4.22 10.88 -2.35
N ALA A 103 5.08 11.80 -1.92
CA ALA A 103 6.26 11.50 -1.12
C ALA A 103 5.91 11.24 0.36
N LEU A 104 6.57 10.28 0.99
CA LEU A 104 6.52 9.97 2.41
C LEU A 104 7.96 10.02 2.94
N LEU A 105 8.23 10.91 3.89
CA LEU A 105 9.53 11.02 4.54
C LEU A 105 9.49 10.29 5.88
N PHE A 106 10.38 9.33 6.04
CA PHE A 106 10.61 8.62 7.28
C PHE A 106 11.92 9.09 7.93
N LYS A 107 11.88 9.31 9.23
CA LYS A 107 13.05 9.54 10.08
C LYS A 107 13.16 8.37 11.05
N ASN A 108 14.25 7.62 11.01
CA ASN A 108 14.48 6.41 11.82
C ASN A 108 13.27 5.45 11.75
N SER A 109 12.81 5.18 10.52
CA SER A 109 11.65 4.32 10.21
C SER A 109 10.29 4.82 10.67
N ILE A 110 10.16 6.06 11.14
CA ILE A 110 8.89 6.67 11.56
C ILE A 110 8.50 7.79 10.60
N LEU A 111 7.23 7.82 10.17
CA LEU A 111 6.70 8.82 9.26
C LEU A 111 6.77 10.22 9.88
N ASN A 112 7.55 11.09 9.26
CA ASN A 112 7.82 12.45 9.74
C ASN A 112 7.15 13.53 8.88
N ALA A 113 7.01 13.33 7.57
CA ALA A 113 6.35 14.29 6.68
C ALA A 113 5.73 13.61 5.44
N VAL A 114 4.81 14.31 4.78
CA VAL A 114 4.06 13.81 3.60
C VAL A 114 3.99 14.87 2.49
N GLY A 115 3.97 14.42 1.24
CA GLY A 115 3.82 15.24 0.04
C GLY A 115 4.95 16.26 -0.12
N ARG A 116 4.60 17.49 -0.50
CA ARG A 116 5.59 18.55 -0.75
C ARG A 116 6.47 18.85 0.47
N SER A 117 5.91 18.83 1.67
CA SER A 117 6.66 19.05 2.91
C SER A 117 7.73 17.97 3.15
N ALA A 118 7.48 16.73 2.72
CA ALA A 118 8.46 15.65 2.80
C ALA A 118 9.67 15.90 1.92
N ILE A 119 9.43 16.34 0.67
CA ILE A 119 10.47 16.65 -0.31
C ILE A 119 11.31 17.84 0.17
N GLU A 120 10.66 18.92 0.61
CA GLU A 120 11.34 20.12 1.12
C GLU A 120 12.17 19.80 2.37
N ALA A 121 11.61 19.05 3.32
CA ALA A 121 12.33 18.63 4.52
C ALA A 121 13.56 17.78 4.16
N TYR A 122 13.42 16.80 3.27
CA TYR A 122 14.51 15.92 2.85
C TYR A 122 15.63 16.68 2.11
N ASN A 123 15.28 17.65 1.28
CA ASN A 123 16.26 18.47 0.56
C ASN A 123 16.98 19.49 1.47
N SER A 124 16.37 19.85 2.59
CA SER A 124 17.00 20.74 3.58
C SER A 124 18.02 20.05 4.50
N LEU A 125 18.05 18.70 4.49
CA LEU A 125 19.03 17.91 5.23
C LEU A 125 20.43 18.16 4.66
N LYS A 126 21.34 18.63 5.51
CA LYS A 126 22.74 18.92 5.17
C LYS A 126 23.65 17.74 5.43
#